data_AF-A0A257A3H0-F1
#
_entry.id   AF-A0A257A3H0-F1
#
_cell.length_a   1.000
_cell.length_b   1.000
_cell.length_c   1.000
_cell.angle_alpha   90.00
_cell.angle_beta   90.00
_cell.angle_gamma   90.00
#
_symmetry.space_group_name_H-M   'P 1'
#
loop_
_entity.id
_entity.type
_entity.pdbx_description
1 polymer ?
#
loop_
_entity_poly.entity_id
_entity_poly.type
_entity_poly.pdbx_seq_one_letter_code
_entity_poly.pdbx_strand_id
1 'polypeptide(L)' 'MENKLANPAPLGLMGFGMTTVLLNIHNAGFFNLGSMILAMGIFYGGLAQIIAGALEYKKGNTFGVTAFT' A
#
# COMPACT_ATOMS: atom_id res chain seq x y z
N MET A 1 -14.45 26.40 9.13
CA MET A 1 -13.92 25.60 8.00
C MET A 1 -13.91 24.15 8.45
N GLU A 2 -14.72 23.31 7.82
CA GLU A 2 -14.69 21.86 8.05
C GLU A 2 -13.33 21.36 7.57
N ASN A 3 -12.52 20.77 8.46
CA ASN A 3 -11.17 20.29 8.12
C ASN A 3 -11.29 19.06 7.21
N LYS A 4 -11.29 19.28 5.89
CA LYS A 4 -11.37 18.20 4.91
C LYS A 4 -10.02 17.49 4.81
N LEU A 5 -9.88 16.37 5.53
CA LEU A 5 -8.70 15.51 5.46
C LEU A 5 -8.53 14.90 4.06
N ALA A 6 -7.28 14.76 3.61
CA ALA A 6 -6.94 14.10 2.34
C ALA A 6 -7.44 12.65 2.29
N ASN A 7 -7.58 12.05 1.11
CA ASN A 7 -7.95 10.64 0.96
C ASN A 7 -6.69 9.76 0.89
N PRO A 8 -6.40 8.92 1.91
CA PRO A 8 -5.23 8.05 1.90
C PRO A 8 -5.49 6.73 1.16
N ALA A 9 -6.74 6.34 0.85
CA ALA A 9 -7.02 5.10 0.12
C ALA A 9 -6.22 4.91 -1.18
N PRO A 10 -6.01 5.92 -2.05
CA PRO A 10 -5.18 5.77 -3.23
C PRO A 10 -3.72 5.39 -2.91
N LEU A 11 -3.18 5.86 -1.79
CA LEU A 11 -1.82 5.49 -1.35
C LEU A 11 -1.75 4.00 -1.01
N GLY A 12 -2.71 3.51 -0.22
CA GLY A 12 -2.80 2.09 0.14
C GLY A 12 -2.99 1.18 -1.07
N LEU A 13 -3.87 1.57 -2.00
CA LEU A 13 -4.13 0.81 -3.23
C LEU A 13 -2.92 0.76 -4.17
N MET A 14 -2.19 1.87 -4.32
CA MET A 14 -0.98 1.90 -5.15
C MET A 14 0.16 1.09 -4.52
N GLY A 15 0.33 1.17 -3.20
CA GLY A 15 1.27 0.35 -2.44
C GLY A 15 1.05 -1.14 -2.65
N PHE A 16 -0.19 -1.58 -2.45
CA PHE A 16 -0.61 -2.96 -2.65
C PHE A 16 -0.47 -3.39 -4.11
N GLY A 17 -1.07 -2.65 -5.03
CA GLY A 17 -1.17 -3.02 -6.44
C GLY A 17 0.19 -3.11 -7.13
N MET A 18 1.06 -2.12 -6.92
CA MET A 18 2.37 -2.09 -7.58
C MET A 18 3.28 -3.21 -7.06
N THR A 19 3.30 -3.44 -5.74
CA THR A 19 4.07 -4.53 -5.14
C THR A 19 3.56 -5.90 -5.60
N THR A 20 2.24 -6.07 -5.69
CA THR A 20 1.59 -7.31 -6.16
C THR A 20 1.95 -7.61 -7.61
N VAL A 21 1.90 -6.59 -8.49
CA VAL A 21 2.28 -6.75 -9.90
C VAL A 21 3.75 -7.17 -10.01
N LEU A 22 4.66 -6.48 -9.31
CA LEU A 22 6.09 -6.80 -9.36
C LEU A 22 6.39 -8.22 -8.85
N LEU A 23 5.76 -8.63 -7.74
CA LEU A 23 5.92 -9.99 -7.21
C LEU A 23 5.37 -11.05 -8.16
N ASN A 24 4.24 -10.78 -8.82
CA ASN A 24 3.65 -11.75 -9.74
C ASN A 24 4.40 -11.84 -11.08
N ILE A 25 5.04 -10.77 -11.56
CA ILE A 25 5.92 -10.86 -12.72
C ILE A 25 7.17 -11.71 -12.40
N HIS A 26 7.68 -11.62 -11.16
CA HIS A 26 8.70 -12.57 -10.67
C HIS A 26 8.16 -14.00 -10.63
N ASN A 27 6.99 -14.23 -10.04
CA ASN A 27 6.39 -15.58 -9.95
C ASN A 27 6.08 -16.19 -11.33
N ALA A 28 5.78 -15.36 -12.33
CA ALA A 28 5.58 -15.79 -13.71
C ALA A 28 6.90 -16.07 -14.47
N GLY A 29 8.06 -15.92 -13.82
CA GLY A 29 9.36 -16.32 -14.34
C GLY A 29 10.04 -15.29 -15.25
N PHE A 30 9.53 -14.05 -15.34
CA PHE A 30 10.10 -13.02 -16.23
C PHE A 30 11.37 -12.37 -15.67
N PHE A 31 11.54 -12.32 -14.34
CA PHE A 31 12.76 -11.84 -13.69
C PHE A 31 12.99 -12.51 -12.33
N ASN A 32 14.23 -12.48 -11.84
CA ASN A 32 14.60 -13.05 -10.53
C ASN A 32 14.15 -12.17 -9.36
N LEU A 33 14.01 -12.77 -8.18
CA LEU A 33 13.72 -12.03 -6.95
C LEU A 33 14.91 -11.13 -6.63
N GLY A 34 14.70 -9.82 -6.71
CA GLY A 34 15.74 -8.82 -6.49
C GLY A 34 15.46 -7.94 -5.27
N SER A 35 16.49 -7.18 -4.86
CA SER A 35 16.40 -6.15 -3.82
C SER A 35 15.31 -5.12 -4.10
N MET A 36 14.97 -4.87 -5.37
CA MET A 36 13.87 -3.99 -5.77
C MET A 36 12.51 -4.46 -5.26
N ILE A 37 12.16 -5.74 -5.42
CA ILE A 37 10.85 -6.29 -5.00
C ILE A 37 10.77 -6.26 -3.47
N LEU A 38 11.87 -6.62 -2.80
CA LEU A 38 11.96 -6.54 -1.33
C LEU A 38 11.79 -5.11 -0.83
N ALA A 39 12.48 -4.14 -1.43
CA ALA A 39 12.35 -2.73 -1.06
C ALA A 39 10.94 -2.20 -1.30
N MET A 40 10.32 -2.53 -2.44
CA MET A 40 8.93 -2.17 -2.74
C MET A 40 7.95 -2.80 -1.74
N GLY A 41 8.16 -4.06 -1.37
CA GLY A 41 7.34 -4.74 -0.37
C GLY A 41 7.47 -4.13 1.03
N ILE A 42 8.68 -3.76 1.46
CA ILE A 42 8.90 -3.19 2.80
C ILE A 42 8.36 -1.76 2.87
N PHE A 43 8.72 -0.90 1.91
CA PHE A 43 8.45 0.53 2.02
C PHE A 43 7.12 0.95 1.40
N TYR A 44 6.73 0.38 0.26
CA TYR A 44 5.56 0.82 -0.50
C TYR A 44 4.33 -0.05 -0.24
N GLY A 45 4.44 -1.36 -0.41
CA GLY A 45 3.38 -2.31 -0.05
C GLY A 45 3.23 -2.55 1.46
N GLY A 46 4.25 -2.20 2.25
CA GLY A 46 4.25 -2.37 3.71
C GLY A 46 4.02 -1.04 4.42
N LEU A 47 5.09 -0.27 4.62
CA LEU A 47 5.07 0.93 5.45
C LEU A 47 4.08 2.00 4.96
N ALA A 48 4.08 2.32 3.66
CA ALA A 48 3.14 3.30 3.10
C ALA A 48 1.68 2.83 3.19
N GLN A 49 1.44 1.53 3.10
CA GLN A 49 0.10 0.95 3.27
C GLN A 49 -0.36 1.07 4.73
N ILE A 50 0.49 0.74 5.70
CA ILE A 50 0.22 0.94 7.14
C ILE A 50 -0.08 2.41 7.46
N ILE A 51 0.68 3.35 6.88
CA ILE A 51 0.43 4.79 7.03
C ILE A 51 -0.94 5.15 6.44
N ALA A 52 -1.31 4.62 5.27
CA ALA A 52 -2.62 4.85 4.67
C ALA A 52 -3.76 4.36 5.57
N GLY A 53 -3.62 3.15 6.16
CA GLY A 53 -4.58 2.60 7.12
C GLY A 53 -4.72 3.45 8.38
N ALA A 54 -3.60 3.91 8.97
CA ALA A 54 -3.62 4.82 10.12
C ALA A 54 -4.29 6.17 9.82
N LEU A 55 -4.17 6.67 8.58
CA LEU A 55 -4.84 7.90 8.15
C LEU A 55 -6.34 7.71 7.92
N GLU A 56 -6.79 6.52 7.47
CA GLU A 56 -8.23 6.19 7.37
C GLU A 56 -8.93 6.16 8.73
N TYR A 57 -8.20 5.85 9.81
CA TYR A 57 -8.76 5.90 11.17
C TYR A 57 -9.20 7.32 11.54
N LYS A 58 -8.37 8.33 11.21
CA LYS A 58 -8.72 9.74 11.41
C LYS A 58 -9.91 10.21 10.57
N LYS A 59 -10.28 9.47 9.52
CA LYS A 59 -11.45 9.74 8.68
C LYS A 59 -12.69 8.94 9.09
N GLY A 60 -12.58 8.07 10.10
CA GLY A 60 -13.68 7.19 10.53
C GLY A 60 -13.98 6.07 9.53
N ASN A 61 -13.05 5.73 8.63
CA ASN A 61 -13.24 4.69 7.62
C ASN A 61 -12.69 3.34 8.11
N THR A 62 -13.52 2.59 8.82
CA THR A 62 -13.15 1.26 9.36
C THR A 62 -12.72 0.28 8.28
N PHE A 63 -13.32 0.33 7.10
CA PHE A 63 -12.91 -0.54 5.99
C PHE A 63 -11.48 -0.25 5.57
N GLY A 64 -11.15 1.02 5.34
CA GLY A 64 -9.81 1.44 4.92
C GLY A 64 -8.74 1.12 5.98
N VAL A 65 -9.05 1.32 7.26
CA VAL A 65 -8.15 0.94 8.37
C VAL A 65 -7.82 -0.56 8.31
N THR A 66 -8.85 -1.40 8.23
CA THR A 66 -8.70 -2.87 8.24
C THR A 66 -8.07 -3.40 6.95
N ALA A 67 -8.29 -2.73 5.82
CA ALA A 67 -7.76 -3.18 4.53
C ALA A 67 -6.29 -2.81 4.31
N PHE A 68 -5.82 -1.70 4.89
CA PHE A 68 -4.47 -1.16 4.63
C PHE A 68 -3.47 -1.32 5.78
N THR A 69 -3.89 -1.75 6.97
CA THR A 69 -2.99 -1.99 8.12
C THR A 69 -2.75 -3.47 8.31
#